data_AF-A0A067BV52-F1
#
_entry.id   AF-A0A067BV52-F1
#
_cell.length_a   1.000
_cell.length_b   1.000
_cell.length_c   1.000
_cell.angle_alpha   90.00
_cell.angle_beta   90.00
_cell.angle_gamma   90.00
#
_symmetry.space_group_name_H-M   'P 1'
#
loop_
_entity.id
_entity.type
_entity.pdbx_description
1 polymer ?
#
loop_
_entity_poly.entity_id
_entity_poly.type
_entity_poly.pdbx_seq_one_letter_code
_entity_poly.pdbx_strand_id
1 'polypeptide(L)'
;MALPVPATHSPNPFRSLMTRPRHHVRTLLWKNALLKRRHPIRLVFELVLPVVFILILGILKGQAADITVPSGWSDNMESTFSSSASVAPTYSVYQGYPATSPAPAKFAATEATISGLLLRLSAMSLAEGRRLDDLSASDRQTCSSLFLFRGAVSTDPTSPHTVPAACAGKVVPYKLAIVPDTTYTRAYFAAAVHAWYPRVPLTNASRSLTIPSFLDAIAFYPDEAALDDYVSGGSYGQDLSHPKIYAAIVFDAATPRLGTAGALAYTLRFNATSGDAPSTTGTGVDLNQKALVATPYQRYARHGFLALQTLLTRFAACVPSWNGSAPGACTVAASTSLQSDALDDRFMVQVQNDDALLTAVAAFNKAYGTSLTLRELPLDARRLLLVPLRQAPQPYFGGLVLPLPIAAYKASPCFATAGDFFSFVFVVSYVQLVTGLLVALVKEKETKAREMTKVLGVTDGAIVASWMLTYGVLVLVVAALQTLALPWISFLPTCMDAAQVVESIGFAVVAFGFFMMPATKLVIALWLAPK
;
A
#
# COMPACT_ATOMS: atom_id res chain seq x y z
N MET A 1 11.72 -77.04 49.01
CA MET A 1 10.91 -76.43 50.09
C MET A 1 10.48 -75.05 49.59
N ALA A 2 9.19 -74.74 49.68
CA ALA A 2 8.53 -73.48 49.30
C ALA A 2 8.41 -73.16 47.78
N LEU A 3 7.16 -73.30 47.32
CA LEU A 3 6.52 -72.72 46.14
C LEU A 3 6.30 -71.17 46.31
N PRO A 4 5.85 -70.46 45.25
CA PRO A 4 6.19 -69.08 44.89
C PRO A 4 5.04 -68.08 45.12
N VAL A 5 5.28 -66.77 44.91
CA VAL A 5 4.27 -65.77 44.48
C VAL A 5 4.97 -64.66 43.65
N PRO A 6 4.33 -64.08 42.62
CA PRO A 6 4.96 -63.74 41.35
C PRO A 6 5.12 -62.23 41.07
N ALA A 7 5.94 -61.96 40.04
CA ALA A 7 6.24 -60.66 39.48
C ALA A 7 5.02 -59.96 38.85
N THR A 8 4.78 -58.72 39.30
CA THR A 8 3.79 -57.80 38.73
C THR A 8 4.34 -57.15 37.46
N HIS A 9 3.97 -57.68 36.29
CA HIS A 9 4.08 -56.95 35.02
C HIS A 9 2.80 -56.15 34.79
N SER A 10 2.90 -54.83 34.95
CA SER A 10 1.88 -53.86 34.54
C SER A 10 1.87 -53.72 33.01
N PRO A 11 0.75 -53.95 32.31
CA PRO A 11 0.61 -53.54 30.91
C PRO A 11 -0.01 -52.13 30.83
N ASN A 12 0.68 -51.26 30.09
CA ASN A 12 0.31 -49.88 29.76
C ASN A 12 -1.17 -49.69 29.36
N PRO A 13 -1.87 -48.67 29.91
CA PRO A 13 -3.31 -48.44 29.67
C PRO A 13 -3.63 -47.80 28.30
N PHE A 14 -2.65 -47.60 27.41
CA PHE A 14 -2.83 -46.84 26.17
C PHE A 14 -3.20 -47.67 24.93
N ARG A 15 -3.40 -48.99 25.06
CA ARG A 15 -3.62 -49.88 23.89
C ARG A 15 -5.06 -50.38 23.65
N SER A 16 -6.06 -49.88 24.38
CA SER A 16 -7.46 -50.35 24.25
C SER A 16 -8.43 -49.38 23.55
N LEU A 17 -7.96 -48.27 22.96
CA LEU A 17 -8.86 -47.24 22.38
C LEU A 17 -9.26 -47.43 20.91
N MET A 18 -9.10 -48.61 20.31
CA MET A 18 -9.48 -48.83 18.91
C MET A 18 -10.19 -50.15 18.63
N THR A 19 -11.34 -50.39 19.26
CA THR A 19 -12.34 -51.34 18.70
C THR A 19 -13.77 -50.87 18.95
N ARG A 20 -14.28 -50.06 18.00
CA ARG A 20 -15.70 -49.81 17.58
C ARG A 20 -16.73 -49.32 18.63
N PRO A 21 -17.57 -48.33 18.23
CA PRO A 21 -18.77 -48.71 17.49
C PRO A 21 -19.01 -47.84 16.26
N ARG A 22 -18.56 -48.30 15.08
CA ARG A 22 -19.06 -47.83 13.77
C ARG A 22 -20.56 -48.13 13.57
N HIS A 23 -21.22 -48.80 14.53
CA HIS A 23 -22.60 -49.28 14.44
C HIS A 23 -23.66 -48.17 14.59
N HIS A 24 -23.40 -47.10 15.36
CA HIS A 24 -24.41 -46.07 15.65
C HIS A 24 -24.45 -44.92 14.63
N VAL A 25 -23.35 -44.68 13.89
CA VAL A 25 -23.32 -43.61 12.87
C VAL A 25 -24.29 -43.93 11.73
N ARG A 26 -24.38 -45.19 11.30
CA ARG A 26 -25.29 -45.60 10.22
C ARG A 26 -26.76 -45.39 10.58
N THR A 27 -27.16 -45.69 11.82
CA THR A 27 -28.54 -45.49 12.29
C THR A 27 -28.87 -44.01 12.46
N LEU A 28 -27.92 -43.20 12.94
CA LEU A 28 -28.04 -41.74 13.00
C LEU A 28 -28.12 -41.11 11.61
N LEU A 29 -27.34 -41.58 10.64
CA LEU A 29 -27.43 -41.13 9.24
C LEU A 29 -28.81 -41.45 8.65
N TRP A 30 -29.36 -42.62 8.92
CA TRP A 30 -30.72 -42.98 8.51
C TRP A 30 -31.78 -42.07 9.15
N LYS A 31 -31.64 -41.76 10.46
CA LYS A 31 -32.48 -40.79 11.16
C LYS A 31 -32.42 -39.42 10.47
N ASN A 32 -31.22 -38.93 10.18
CA ASN A 32 -31.01 -37.63 9.54
C ASN A 32 -31.60 -37.60 8.12
N ALA A 33 -31.41 -38.67 7.34
CA ALA A 33 -32.01 -38.81 6.01
C ALA A 33 -33.55 -38.81 6.07
N LEU A 34 -34.14 -39.50 7.04
CA LEU A 34 -35.59 -39.51 7.25
C LEU A 34 -36.12 -38.12 7.64
N LEU A 35 -35.40 -37.38 8.49
CA LEU A 35 -35.73 -36.01 8.87
C LEU A 35 -35.75 -35.08 7.66
N LYS A 36 -34.77 -35.20 6.75
CA LYS A 36 -34.73 -34.44 5.50
C LYS A 36 -35.88 -34.81 4.56
N ARG A 37 -36.18 -36.10 4.42
CA ARG A 37 -37.29 -36.59 3.58
C ARG A 37 -38.67 -36.11 4.06
N ARG A 38 -38.86 -35.90 5.37
CA ARG A 38 -40.11 -35.39 5.96
C ARG A 38 -40.32 -33.89 5.77
N HIS A 39 -39.28 -33.13 5.44
CA HIS A 39 -39.36 -31.69 5.18
C HIS A 39 -38.90 -31.37 3.74
N PRO A 40 -39.63 -31.86 2.71
CA PRO A 40 -39.18 -31.79 1.32
C PRO A 40 -39.00 -30.36 0.82
N ILE A 41 -39.89 -29.44 1.20
CA ILE A 41 -39.79 -28.02 0.82
C ILE A 41 -38.46 -27.42 1.29
N ARG A 42 -38.08 -27.68 2.53
CA ARG A 42 -36.82 -27.17 3.11
C ARG A 42 -35.61 -27.74 2.37
N LEU A 43 -35.62 -29.05 2.11
CA LEU A 43 -34.56 -29.72 1.36
C LEU A 43 -34.42 -29.14 -0.05
N VAL A 44 -35.54 -28.88 -0.74
CA VAL A 44 -35.53 -28.24 -2.06
C VAL A 44 -34.89 -26.85 -1.99
N PHE A 45 -35.26 -26.01 -1.02
CA PHE A 45 -34.63 -24.70 -0.88
C PHE A 45 -33.14 -24.78 -0.54
N GLU A 46 -32.73 -25.71 0.33
CA GLU A 46 -31.30 -25.93 0.65
C GLU A 46 -30.47 -26.34 -0.57
N LEU A 47 -31.08 -27.05 -1.54
CA LEU A 47 -30.42 -27.50 -2.77
C LEU A 47 -30.49 -26.47 -3.90
N VAL A 48 -31.65 -25.83 -4.09
CA VAL A 48 -31.94 -24.97 -5.25
C VAL A 48 -31.45 -23.55 -5.04
N LEU A 49 -31.52 -23.01 -3.82
CA LEU A 49 -31.16 -21.61 -3.56
C LEU A 49 -29.70 -21.30 -3.95
N PRO A 50 -28.69 -22.12 -3.59
CA PRO A 50 -27.32 -21.90 -4.04
C PRO A 50 -27.14 -21.97 -5.56
N VAL A 51 -27.90 -22.85 -6.23
CA VAL A 51 -27.89 -22.98 -7.69
C VAL A 51 -28.47 -21.72 -8.34
N VAL A 52 -29.60 -21.22 -7.85
CA VAL A 52 -30.25 -20.00 -8.36
C VAL A 52 -29.32 -18.79 -8.29
N PHE A 53 -28.57 -18.60 -7.20
CA PHE A 53 -27.63 -17.48 -7.10
C PHE A 53 -26.49 -17.56 -8.12
N ILE A 54 -25.97 -18.77 -8.40
CA ILE A 54 -24.98 -18.97 -9.47
C ILE A 54 -25.58 -18.68 -10.85
N LEU A 55 -26.84 -19.07 -11.08
CA LEU A 55 -27.54 -18.74 -12.33
C LEU A 55 -27.70 -17.23 -12.50
N ILE A 56 -28.08 -16.51 -11.43
CA ILE A 56 -28.21 -15.04 -11.44
C ILE A 56 -26.86 -14.38 -11.77
N LEU A 57 -25.76 -14.82 -11.16
CA LEU A 57 -24.42 -14.29 -11.46
C LEU A 57 -24.04 -14.53 -12.92
N GLY A 58 -24.37 -15.70 -13.46
CA GLY A 58 -24.23 -16.00 -14.88
C GLY A 58 -24.97 -15.00 -15.76
N ILE A 59 -26.26 -14.76 -15.47
CA ILE A 59 -27.10 -13.83 -16.24
C ILE A 59 -26.50 -12.41 -16.19
N LEU A 60 -26.07 -11.96 -15.01
CA LEU A 60 -25.41 -10.66 -14.84
C LEU A 60 -24.12 -10.56 -15.66
N LYS A 61 -23.33 -11.63 -15.75
CA LYS A 61 -22.17 -11.66 -16.64
C LYS A 61 -22.57 -11.53 -18.11
N GLY A 62 -23.64 -12.22 -18.53
CA GLY A 62 -24.15 -12.12 -19.90
C GLY A 62 -24.58 -10.70 -20.31
N GLN A 63 -24.86 -9.81 -19.34
CA GLN A 63 -25.20 -8.41 -19.57
C GLN A 63 -23.96 -7.49 -19.66
N ALA A 64 -22.79 -7.96 -19.27
CA ALA A 64 -21.54 -7.21 -19.29
C ALA A 64 -20.67 -7.72 -20.45
N ALA A 65 -20.70 -7.00 -21.56
CA ALA A 65 -19.86 -7.32 -22.70
C ALA A 65 -18.38 -7.16 -22.35
N ASP A 66 -17.54 -8.04 -22.90
CA ASP A 66 -16.09 -7.92 -22.77
C ASP A 66 -15.59 -6.67 -23.51
N ILE A 67 -14.61 -6.01 -22.90
CA ILE A 67 -13.92 -4.84 -23.45
C ILE A 67 -12.59 -5.30 -24.02
N THR A 68 -12.33 -4.97 -25.28
CA THR A 68 -11.03 -5.25 -25.91
C THR A 68 -10.07 -4.12 -25.57
N VAL A 69 -8.99 -4.44 -24.86
CA VAL A 69 -7.95 -3.48 -24.50
C VAL A 69 -6.77 -3.66 -25.48
N PRO A 70 -6.48 -2.68 -26.35
CA PRO A 70 -5.38 -2.77 -27.30
C PRO A 70 -4.01 -2.72 -26.61
N SER A 71 -2.98 -3.22 -27.28
CA SER A 71 -1.59 -3.06 -26.85
C SER A 71 -1.15 -1.59 -26.93
N GLY A 72 -0.23 -1.18 -26.06
CA GLY A 72 0.30 0.18 -26.00
C GLY A 72 -0.03 0.89 -24.69
N TRP A 73 -0.47 2.15 -24.77
CA TRP A 73 -0.89 2.94 -23.61
C TRP A 73 -2.41 3.13 -23.61
N SER A 74 -3.10 2.08 -23.18
CA SER A 74 -4.56 2.01 -23.06
C SER A 74 -4.96 1.98 -21.59
N ASP A 75 -6.15 2.51 -21.31
CA ASP A 75 -6.74 2.46 -19.97
C ASP A 75 -7.66 1.26 -19.86
N ASN A 76 -7.77 0.64 -18.69
CA ASN A 76 -8.70 -0.47 -18.50
C ASN A 76 -10.04 0.09 -18.04
N MET A 77 -11.00 0.19 -18.95
CA MET A 77 -12.39 0.59 -18.66
C MET A 77 -13.16 -0.47 -17.83
N GLU A 78 -12.49 -1.16 -16.91
CA GLU A 78 -13.03 -2.27 -16.11
C GLU A 78 -14.31 -1.91 -15.33
N SER A 79 -14.61 -0.61 -15.15
CA SER A 79 -15.81 -0.12 -14.46
C SER A 79 -17.00 0.25 -15.37
N THR A 80 -16.87 0.19 -16.70
CA THR A 80 -17.97 0.59 -17.60
C THR A 80 -18.84 -0.62 -17.94
N PHE A 81 -19.96 -0.79 -17.24
CA PHE A 81 -20.98 -1.77 -17.62
C PHE A 81 -21.68 -1.35 -18.91
N SER A 82 -21.51 -2.17 -19.96
CA SER A 82 -22.18 -2.02 -21.24
C SER A 82 -22.62 -3.38 -21.74
N SER A 83 -23.81 -3.43 -22.35
CA SER A 83 -24.30 -4.61 -23.06
C SER A 83 -23.67 -4.79 -24.45
N SER A 84 -22.96 -3.77 -24.93
CA SER A 84 -22.28 -3.77 -26.24
C SER A 84 -20.76 -3.86 -26.06
N ALA A 85 -20.13 -4.71 -26.87
CA ALA A 85 -18.67 -4.82 -26.92
C ALA A 85 -18.05 -3.46 -27.28
N SER A 86 -16.99 -3.09 -26.57
CA SER A 86 -16.28 -1.84 -26.78
C SER A 86 -14.78 -2.05 -26.84
N VAL A 87 -14.09 -1.09 -27.45
CA VAL A 87 -12.62 -1.02 -27.46
C VAL A 87 -12.21 0.06 -26.48
N ALA A 88 -11.28 -0.27 -25.59
CA ALA A 88 -10.79 0.69 -24.61
C ALA A 88 -10.01 1.84 -25.28
N PRO A 89 -10.09 3.08 -24.76
CA PRO A 89 -9.40 4.22 -25.31
C PRO A 89 -7.88 4.04 -25.19
N THR A 90 -7.19 4.37 -26.27
CA THR A 90 -5.74 4.49 -26.35
C THR A 90 -5.34 5.96 -26.23
N TYR A 91 -4.25 6.25 -25.54
CA TYR A 91 -3.75 7.62 -25.38
C TYR A 91 -2.30 7.73 -25.84
N SER A 92 -1.89 8.96 -26.12
CA SER A 92 -0.47 9.27 -26.30
C SER A 92 0.28 9.15 -24.98
N VAL A 93 1.51 8.63 -25.01
CA VAL A 93 2.37 8.58 -23.82
C VAL A 93 2.64 9.98 -23.23
N TYR A 94 2.61 11.01 -24.07
CA TYR A 94 2.80 12.42 -23.69
C TYR A 94 1.48 13.18 -23.48
N GLN A 95 0.36 12.47 -23.32
CA GLN A 95 -0.94 13.12 -23.10
C GLN A 95 -0.89 14.05 -21.88
N GLY A 96 -1.00 15.36 -22.12
CA GLY A 96 -0.94 16.39 -21.08
C GLY A 96 0.47 16.77 -20.62
N TYR A 97 1.53 16.37 -21.34
CA TYR A 97 2.91 16.76 -21.07
C TYR A 97 3.43 17.79 -22.10
N PRO A 98 4.24 18.80 -21.70
CA PRO A 98 4.59 19.16 -20.32
C PRO A 98 3.36 19.67 -19.55
N ALA A 99 3.33 19.43 -18.25
CA ALA A 99 2.23 19.89 -17.42
C ALA A 99 2.21 21.44 -17.42
N THR A 100 1.18 22.05 -18.00
CA THR A 100 0.98 23.51 -18.00
C THR A 100 0.16 23.99 -16.79
N SER A 101 -0.26 23.06 -15.94
CA SER A 101 -1.14 23.21 -14.78
C SER A 101 -0.72 22.18 -13.72
N PRO A 102 -1.05 22.35 -12.42
CA PRO A 102 -0.83 21.32 -11.39
C PRO A 102 -1.56 19.98 -11.65
N ALA A 103 -2.36 19.87 -12.72
CA ALA A 103 -2.89 18.59 -13.16
C ALA A 103 -1.77 17.74 -13.79
N PRO A 104 -1.44 16.57 -13.24
CA PRO A 104 -0.36 15.75 -13.75
C PRO A 104 -0.69 15.16 -15.14
N ALA A 105 0.33 15.06 -16.00
CA ALA A 105 0.21 14.33 -17.26
C ALA A 105 -0.20 12.87 -17.00
N LYS A 106 -0.98 12.28 -17.93
CA LYS A 106 -1.65 10.99 -17.71
C LYS A 106 -0.64 9.86 -17.47
N PHE A 107 0.40 9.81 -18.29
CA PHE A 107 1.41 8.74 -18.23
C PHE A 107 2.81 9.27 -17.94
N ALA A 108 3.21 10.38 -18.56
CA ALA A 108 4.53 10.95 -18.35
C ALA A 108 4.66 11.61 -16.95
N ALA A 109 5.77 11.37 -16.26
CA ALA A 109 6.11 12.12 -15.05
C ALA A 109 7.54 12.64 -15.12
N THR A 110 7.75 13.89 -14.75
CA THR A 110 9.09 14.42 -14.49
C THR A 110 9.56 13.91 -13.13
N GLU A 111 10.77 13.38 -13.06
CA GLU A 111 11.46 13.15 -11.78
C GLU A 111 11.55 14.48 -11.01
N ALA A 112 11.12 14.47 -9.75
CA ALA A 112 11.26 15.63 -8.87
C ALA A 112 12.73 15.97 -8.64
N THR A 113 13.06 17.26 -8.60
CA THR A 113 14.38 17.70 -8.19
C THR A 113 14.49 17.69 -6.67
N ILE A 114 15.70 17.56 -6.11
CA ILE A 114 15.91 17.75 -4.67
C ILE A 114 15.46 19.15 -4.24
N SER A 115 15.69 20.18 -5.04
CA SER A 115 15.19 21.53 -4.80
C SER A 115 13.66 21.60 -4.67
N GLY A 116 12.93 20.90 -5.54
CA GLY A 116 11.48 20.75 -5.46
C GLY A 116 11.03 19.96 -4.23
N LEU A 117 11.73 18.85 -3.91
CA LEU A 117 11.49 18.08 -2.70
C LEU A 117 11.64 18.95 -1.44
N LEU A 118 12.69 19.75 -1.34
CA LEU A 118 12.94 20.65 -0.20
C LEU A 118 11.80 21.66 0.02
N LEU A 119 11.24 22.22 -1.05
CA LEU A 119 10.06 23.09 -0.97
C LEU A 119 8.79 22.31 -0.63
N ARG A 120 8.64 21.09 -1.15
CA ARG A 120 7.52 20.20 -0.79
C ARG A 120 7.51 19.89 0.71
N LEU A 121 8.67 19.59 1.31
CA LEU A 121 8.77 19.36 2.77
C LEU A 121 8.24 20.57 3.55
N SER A 122 8.58 21.78 3.09
CA SER A 122 8.10 23.03 3.69
C SER A 122 6.58 23.16 3.53
N ALA A 123 6.04 22.92 2.34
CA ALA A 123 4.60 22.97 2.09
C ALA A 123 3.81 21.96 2.96
N MET A 124 4.29 20.72 3.05
CA MET A 124 3.67 19.68 3.88
C MET A 124 3.71 20.04 5.37
N SER A 125 4.83 20.57 5.85
CA SER A 125 4.98 20.96 7.26
C SER A 125 3.97 22.04 7.66
N LEU A 126 3.75 23.03 6.79
CA LEU A 126 2.78 24.09 7.03
C LEU A 126 1.33 23.58 6.91
N ALA A 127 1.04 22.74 5.91
CA ALA A 127 -0.28 22.17 5.71
C ALA A 127 -0.73 21.31 6.91
N GLU A 128 0.20 20.64 7.57
CA GLU A 128 -0.04 19.84 8.78
C GLU A 128 0.26 20.59 10.08
N GLY A 129 0.30 21.93 10.04
CA GLY A 129 0.47 22.74 11.24
C GLY A 129 -0.67 22.55 12.24
N ARG A 130 -0.33 22.47 13.53
CA ARG A 130 -1.29 22.17 14.61
C ARG A 130 -1.99 23.44 15.07
N ARG A 131 -3.32 23.53 14.93
CA ARG A 131 -4.12 24.67 15.41
C ARG A 131 -3.59 26.03 14.93
N LEU A 132 -3.22 26.12 13.65
CA LEU A 132 -2.76 27.37 13.04
C LEU A 132 -3.78 28.51 13.18
N ASP A 133 -5.06 28.18 13.38
CA ASP A 133 -6.15 29.14 13.57
C ASP A 133 -6.10 29.90 14.91
N ASP A 134 -5.44 29.37 15.97
CA ASP A 134 -5.25 30.16 17.20
C ASP A 134 -4.06 31.15 17.12
N LEU A 135 -3.38 31.27 15.97
CA LEU A 135 -2.44 32.36 15.75
C LEU A 135 -3.19 33.64 15.40
N SER A 136 -2.65 34.80 15.78
CA SER A 136 -3.16 36.07 15.26
C SER A 136 -3.05 36.10 13.73
N ALA A 137 -3.90 36.87 13.04
CA ALA A 137 -3.86 36.95 11.58
C ALA A 137 -2.48 37.42 11.07
N SER A 138 -1.83 38.34 11.79
CA SER A 138 -0.48 38.81 11.48
C SER A 138 0.59 37.75 11.69
N ASP A 139 0.51 36.98 12.78
CA ASP A 139 1.48 35.92 13.09
C ASP A 139 1.33 34.74 12.12
N ARG A 140 0.09 34.37 11.80
CA ARG A 140 -0.20 33.33 10.80
C ARG A 140 0.35 33.71 9.43
N GLN A 141 0.16 34.95 9.01
CA GLN A 141 0.68 35.43 7.73
C GLN A 141 2.20 35.48 7.73
N THR A 142 2.81 35.96 8.82
CA THR A 142 4.27 36.03 8.99
C THR A 142 4.90 34.65 9.01
N CYS A 143 4.34 33.73 9.79
CA CYS A 143 4.74 32.32 9.84
C CYS A 143 4.67 31.69 8.44
N SER A 144 3.50 31.76 7.79
CA SER A 144 3.29 31.17 6.47
C SER A 144 4.26 31.76 5.44
N SER A 145 4.43 33.08 5.44
CA SER A 145 5.32 33.79 4.51
C SER A 145 6.79 33.41 4.70
N LEU A 146 7.30 33.45 5.93
CA LEU A 146 8.72 33.19 6.21
C LEU A 146 9.04 31.70 6.07
N PHE A 147 8.15 30.84 6.56
CA PHE A 147 8.35 29.39 6.52
C PHE A 147 8.24 28.85 5.08
N LEU A 148 7.12 29.10 4.39
CA LEU A 148 6.85 28.54 3.06
C LEU A 148 7.66 29.22 1.96
N PHE A 149 7.67 30.56 1.93
CA PHE A 149 8.25 31.28 0.80
C PHE A 149 9.71 31.67 1.03
N ARG A 150 10.15 31.89 2.27
CA ARG A 150 11.58 32.15 2.54
C ARG A 150 12.36 30.91 2.98
N GLY A 151 11.72 29.75 3.06
CA GLY A 151 12.39 28.49 3.43
C GLY A 151 13.03 28.55 4.81
N ALA A 152 12.40 29.21 5.78
CA ALA A 152 12.86 29.28 7.16
C ALA A 152 12.47 28.00 7.92
N VAL A 153 13.21 26.90 7.65
CA VAL A 153 12.88 25.53 8.10
C VAL A 153 13.91 24.94 9.06
N SER A 154 14.96 25.67 9.40
CA SER A 154 16.00 25.16 10.32
C SER A 154 15.44 25.01 11.73
N THR A 155 15.81 23.92 12.40
CA THR A 155 15.44 23.65 13.80
C THR A 155 16.47 24.22 14.78
N ASP A 156 17.62 24.69 14.28
CA ASP A 156 18.64 25.35 15.09
C ASP A 156 18.19 26.77 15.44
N PRO A 157 18.05 27.13 16.73
CA PRO A 157 17.63 28.47 17.14
C PRO A 157 18.65 29.56 16.79
N THR A 158 19.93 29.19 16.57
CA THR A 158 21.00 30.13 16.19
C THR A 158 21.05 30.40 14.69
N SER A 159 20.36 29.59 13.88
CA SER A 159 20.33 29.76 12.43
C SER A 159 19.50 31.00 12.03
N PRO A 160 19.97 31.84 11.11
CA PRO A 160 19.17 32.94 10.54
C PRO A 160 17.96 32.44 9.74
N HIS A 161 17.88 31.13 9.49
CA HIS A 161 16.80 30.46 8.78
C HIS A 161 15.99 29.53 9.67
N THR A 162 16.04 29.77 10.98
CA THR A 162 15.27 29.03 11.98
C THR A 162 13.77 29.18 11.75
N VAL A 163 12.98 28.19 12.18
CA VAL A 163 11.52 28.26 12.14
C VAL A 163 11.06 29.55 12.83
N PRO A 164 10.25 30.40 12.16
CA PRO A 164 9.87 31.70 12.70
C PRO A 164 9.19 31.59 14.07
N ALA A 165 9.56 32.46 15.01
CA ALA A 165 8.87 32.55 16.31
C ALA A 165 7.36 32.85 16.16
N ALA A 166 6.96 33.54 15.08
CA ALA A 166 5.56 33.78 14.72
C ALA A 166 4.75 32.49 14.49
N CYS A 167 5.41 31.36 14.21
CA CYS A 167 4.73 30.06 14.12
C CYS A 167 4.37 29.49 15.50
N ALA A 168 4.89 30.04 16.60
CA ALA A 168 4.61 29.66 17.99
C ALA A 168 4.63 28.14 18.27
N GLY A 169 5.58 27.41 17.66
CA GLY A 169 5.71 25.94 17.80
C GLY A 169 4.59 25.12 17.14
N LYS A 170 3.67 25.77 16.41
CA LYS A 170 2.55 25.12 15.74
C LYS A 170 2.93 24.43 14.44
N VAL A 171 4.02 24.87 13.81
CA VAL A 171 4.61 24.26 12.62
C VAL A 171 5.86 23.51 13.02
N VAL A 172 5.91 22.21 12.69
CA VAL A 172 7.07 21.35 12.91
C VAL A 172 7.58 20.91 11.53
N PRO A 173 8.84 21.17 11.17
CA PRO A 173 9.35 20.90 9.84
C PRO A 173 9.55 19.41 9.60
N TYR A 174 9.28 18.97 8.37
CA TYR A 174 9.74 17.71 7.82
C TYR A 174 11.23 17.76 7.50
N LYS A 175 11.96 16.69 7.84
CA LYS A 175 13.39 16.52 7.61
C LYS A 175 13.69 15.22 6.88
N LEU A 176 14.83 15.18 6.21
CA LEU A 176 15.45 13.95 5.72
C LEU A 176 16.41 13.43 6.78
N ALA A 177 16.19 12.22 7.27
CA ALA A 177 17.10 11.58 8.20
C ALA A 177 18.34 11.05 7.46
N ILE A 178 19.52 11.21 8.03
CA ILE A 178 20.77 10.62 7.57
C ILE A 178 21.33 9.73 8.68
N VAL A 179 21.62 8.47 8.34
CA VAL A 179 22.05 7.43 9.27
C VAL A 179 23.18 6.61 8.64
N PRO A 180 24.23 6.19 9.37
CA PRO A 180 24.61 6.65 10.72
C PRO A 180 25.25 8.04 10.70
N ASP A 181 25.27 8.73 11.83
CA ASP A 181 25.99 9.99 12.01
C ASP A 181 27.49 9.74 12.17
N THR A 182 28.23 9.90 11.07
CA THR A 182 29.67 9.64 10.99
C THR A 182 30.36 10.79 10.27
N THR A 183 31.69 10.82 10.33
CA THR A 183 32.46 11.77 9.52
C THR A 183 32.15 11.65 8.02
N TYR A 184 31.88 10.42 7.53
CA TYR A 184 31.50 10.19 6.14
C TYR A 184 30.16 10.83 5.79
N THR A 185 29.13 10.64 6.62
CA THR A 185 27.79 11.15 6.31
C THR A 185 27.63 12.64 6.59
N ARG A 186 28.23 13.15 7.67
CA ARG A 186 28.11 14.55 8.09
C ARG A 186 29.10 15.48 7.40
N ALA A 187 30.40 15.21 7.53
CA ALA A 187 31.45 16.12 7.07
C ALA A 187 31.77 15.96 5.58
N TYR A 188 31.43 14.82 4.98
CA TYR A 188 31.73 14.54 3.58
C TYR A 188 30.47 14.52 2.69
N PHE A 189 29.55 13.58 2.90
CA PHE A 189 28.32 13.49 2.09
C PHE A 189 27.44 14.73 2.20
N ALA A 190 26.96 15.06 3.41
CA ALA A 190 26.05 16.18 3.58
C ALA A 190 26.68 17.53 3.21
N ALA A 191 27.97 17.72 3.49
CA ALA A 191 28.71 18.92 3.08
C ALA A 191 28.85 19.03 1.55
N ALA A 192 29.13 17.92 0.85
CA ALA A 192 29.23 17.92 -0.62
C ALA A 192 27.87 18.18 -1.27
N VAL A 193 26.83 17.51 -0.76
CA VAL A 193 25.45 17.71 -1.23
C VAL A 193 24.97 19.13 -0.93
N HIS A 194 25.35 19.72 0.20
CA HIS A 194 25.04 21.11 0.50
C HIS A 194 25.65 22.09 -0.51
N ALA A 195 26.88 21.84 -0.96
CA ALA A 195 27.50 22.66 -2.00
C ALA A 195 26.75 22.58 -3.34
N TRP A 196 26.06 21.47 -3.61
CA TRP A 196 25.20 21.31 -4.79
C TRP A 196 23.79 21.87 -4.60
N TYR A 197 23.27 21.83 -3.38
CA TYR A 197 21.94 22.31 -3.03
C TYR A 197 22.03 23.38 -1.92
N PRO A 198 22.63 24.55 -2.24
CA PRO A 198 22.63 25.69 -1.34
C PRO A 198 21.23 26.31 -1.30
N ARG A 199 21.08 27.32 -0.46
CA ARG A 199 19.87 28.16 -0.46
C ARG A 199 19.78 28.92 -1.79
N VAL A 200 18.63 28.86 -2.47
CA VAL A 200 18.45 29.49 -3.80
C VAL A 200 17.27 30.47 -3.77
N PRO A 201 17.51 31.79 -3.81
CA PRO A 201 16.44 32.76 -4.06
C PRO A 201 16.04 32.73 -5.53
N LEU A 202 14.75 32.51 -5.83
CA LEU A 202 14.22 32.44 -7.19
C LEU A 202 13.85 33.82 -7.77
N THR A 203 13.86 34.87 -6.95
CA THR A 203 13.66 36.27 -7.40
C THR A 203 14.69 37.20 -6.75
N ASN A 204 14.97 38.33 -7.40
CA ASN A 204 15.90 39.37 -6.91
C ASN A 204 15.22 40.39 -5.98
N ALA A 205 13.97 40.15 -5.55
CA ALA A 205 13.20 41.10 -4.76
C ALA A 205 13.38 40.89 -3.24
N SER A 206 13.10 41.94 -2.46
CA SER A 206 13.04 41.88 -0.98
C SER A 206 12.01 40.85 -0.44
N ARG A 207 11.07 40.43 -1.29
CA ARG A 207 10.17 39.29 -1.10
C ARG A 207 10.47 38.27 -2.20
N SER A 208 11.26 37.25 -1.86
CA SER A 208 11.72 36.22 -2.80
C SER A 208 11.30 34.84 -2.35
N LEU A 209 10.76 34.05 -3.29
CA LEU A 209 10.58 32.61 -3.11
C LEU A 209 11.96 31.97 -3.05
N THR A 210 12.31 31.40 -1.91
CA THR A 210 13.64 30.88 -1.61
C THR A 210 13.57 29.40 -1.31
N ILE A 211 14.31 28.61 -2.07
CA ILE A 211 14.51 27.19 -1.82
C ILE A 211 15.43 27.05 -0.60
N PRO A 212 15.03 26.34 0.46
CA PRO A 212 15.89 26.13 1.63
C PRO A 212 17.13 25.31 1.24
N SER A 213 18.20 25.43 2.02
CA SER A 213 19.41 24.64 1.77
C SER A 213 19.21 23.18 2.20
N PHE A 214 20.01 22.27 1.65
CA PHE A 214 19.97 20.86 2.08
C PHE A 214 20.23 20.70 3.58
N LEU A 215 21.21 21.41 4.15
CA LEU A 215 21.53 21.33 5.58
C LEU A 215 20.39 21.79 6.50
N ASP A 216 19.60 22.77 6.05
CA ASP A 216 18.42 23.22 6.80
C ASP A 216 17.33 22.15 6.85
N ALA A 217 17.37 21.14 5.97
CA ALA A 217 16.31 20.15 5.79
C ALA A 217 16.69 18.73 6.22
N ILE A 218 17.86 18.51 6.81
CA ILE A 218 18.30 17.19 7.29
C ILE A 218 18.33 17.09 8.81
N ALA A 219 18.27 15.86 9.31
CA ALA A 219 18.54 15.49 10.70
C ALA A 219 19.43 14.24 10.72
N PHE A 220 20.35 14.15 11.68
CA PHE A 220 21.27 13.02 11.80
C PHE A 220 20.88 12.13 12.97
N TYR A 221 21.06 10.82 12.79
CA TYR A 221 20.87 9.82 13.85
C TYR A 221 22.11 8.94 13.93
N PRO A 222 22.54 8.55 15.14
CA PRO A 222 23.79 7.80 15.33
C PRO A 222 23.75 6.43 14.65
N ASP A 223 22.62 5.73 14.69
CA ASP A 223 22.41 4.43 14.08
C ASP A 223 20.93 4.21 13.72
N GLU A 224 20.62 3.06 13.13
CA GLU A 224 19.26 2.68 12.73
C GLU A 224 18.33 2.51 13.93
N ALA A 225 18.83 1.96 15.05
CA ALA A 225 18.03 1.75 16.24
C ALA A 225 17.56 3.09 16.84
N ALA A 226 18.44 4.10 16.89
CA ALA A 226 18.09 5.44 17.35
C ALA A 226 17.06 6.12 16.44
N LEU A 227 17.12 5.89 15.12
CA LEU A 227 16.08 6.36 14.21
C LEU A 227 14.75 5.64 14.48
N ASP A 228 14.76 4.32 14.65
CA ASP A 228 13.57 3.50 14.86
C ASP A 228 12.90 3.82 16.22
N ASP A 229 13.69 3.98 17.29
CA ASP A 229 13.24 4.44 18.61
C ASP A 229 12.65 5.85 18.54
N TYR A 230 13.25 6.73 17.73
CA TYR A 230 12.77 8.09 17.54
C TYR A 230 11.41 8.13 16.83
N VAL A 231 11.25 7.43 15.70
CA VAL A 231 10.00 7.46 14.93
C VAL A 231 8.86 6.69 15.60
N SER A 232 9.17 5.71 16.46
CA SER A 232 8.20 4.99 17.28
C SER A 232 7.87 5.69 18.60
N GLY A 233 8.67 6.69 19.00
CA GLY A 233 8.53 7.44 20.24
C GLY A 233 7.32 8.39 20.27
N GLY A 234 6.78 8.62 21.46
CA GLY A 234 5.61 9.50 21.65
C GLY A 234 5.87 11.00 21.39
N SER A 235 7.14 11.43 21.36
CA SER A 235 7.54 12.81 21.03
C SER A 235 7.71 13.07 19.54
N TYR A 236 7.58 12.05 18.69
CA TYR A 236 7.77 12.18 17.24
C TYR A 236 6.90 13.28 16.63
N GLY A 237 7.53 14.26 15.95
CA GLY A 237 6.83 15.33 15.25
C GLY A 237 6.11 16.34 16.15
N GLN A 238 6.40 16.38 17.45
CA GLN A 238 5.69 17.21 18.42
C GLN A 238 6.27 18.60 18.63
N ASP A 239 7.53 18.86 18.26
CA ASP A 239 8.17 20.16 18.47
C ASP A 239 9.41 20.31 17.56
N LEU A 240 10.15 21.43 17.70
CA LEU A 240 11.32 21.70 16.87
C LEU A 240 12.54 20.81 17.20
N SER A 241 12.64 20.31 18.44
CA SER A 241 13.67 19.33 18.83
C SER A 241 13.33 17.91 18.37
N HIS A 242 12.05 17.64 18.09
CA HIS A 242 11.53 16.38 17.56
C HIS A 242 10.82 16.61 16.21
N PRO A 243 11.57 16.92 15.12
CA PRO A 243 11.00 17.18 13.80
C PRO A 243 10.37 15.95 13.14
N LYS A 244 9.48 16.16 12.18
CA LYS A 244 8.90 15.04 11.40
C LYS A 244 9.95 14.49 10.43
N ILE A 245 9.99 13.18 10.21
CA ILE A 245 10.89 12.56 9.24
C ILE A 245 10.10 12.16 8.01
N TYR A 246 10.47 12.72 6.86
CA TYR A 246 9.82 12.41 5.58
C TYR A 246 10.39 11.13 4.97
N ALA A 247 11.71 11.05 4.94
CA ALA A 247 12.46 9.91 4.45
C ALA A 247 13.79 9.80 5.20
N ALA A 248 14.39 8.61 5.19
CA ALA A 248 15.72 8.38 5.73
C ALA A 248 16.65 7.80 4.66
N ILE A 249 17.87 8.32 4.61
CA ILE A 249 19.00 7.74 3.89
C ILE A 249 19.83 6.98 4.92
N VAL A 250 19.80 5.65 4.83
CA VAL A 250 20.54 4.75 5.71
C VAL A 250 21.71 4.19 4.94
N PHE A 251 22.92 4.66 5.24
CA PHE A 251 24.16 4.11 4.72
C PHE A 251 24.54 2.85 5.49
N ASP A 252 25.15 1.89 4.79
CA ASP A 252 25.81 0.77 5.46
C ASP A 252 26.98 1.29 6.33
N ALA A 253 27.26 0.60 7.43
CA ALA A 253 28.39 0.89 8.32
C ALA A 253 29.74 0.86 7.56
N ALA A 254 29.86 -0.02 6.56
CA ALA A 254 31.04 -0.11 5.70
C ALA A 254 31.03 0.97 4.60
N THR A 255 31.29 2.23 4.97
CA THR A 255 31.42 3.32 4.00
C THR A 255 32.81 3.36 3.35
N PRO A 256 32.93 3.81 2.09
CA PRO A 256 34.22 4.05 1.44
C PRO A 256 35.09 5.06 2.18
N ARG A 257 36.40 5.01 1.97
CA ARG A 257 37.31 6.05 2.46
C ARG A 257 36.98 7.39 1.79
N LEU A 258 37.01 8.46 2.57
CA LEU A 258 36.75 9.83 2.13
C LEU A 258 37.61 10.19 0.91
N GLY A 259 36.98 10.70 -0.15
CA GLY A 259 37.65 11.11 -1.38
C GLY A 259 38.10 9.97 -2.30
N THR A 260 37.70 8.73 -2.02
CA THR A 260 38.07 7.57 -2.84
C THR A 260 36.84 6.82 -3.34
N ALA A 261 36.92 6.27 -4.55
CA ALA A 261 35.86 5.45 -5.11
C ALA A 261 35.76 4.12 -4.34
N GLY A 262 34.54 3.69 -4.04
CA GLY A 262 34.28 2.42 -3.35
C GLY A 262 32.81 2.01 -3.45
N ALA A 263 32.49 0.80 -3.00
CA ALA A 263 31.12 0.32 -2.96
C ALA A 263 30.31 1.12 -1.93
N LEU A 264 29.24 1.77 -2.37
CA LEU A 264 28.32 2.52 -1.53
C LEU A 264 27.01 1.76 -1.40
N ALA A 265 26.81 1.06 -0.29
CA ALA A 265 25.55 0.43 0.05
C ALA A 265 24.67 1.39 0.86
N TYR A 266 23.39 1.47 0.48
CA TYR A 266 22.42 2.32 1.17
C TYR A 266 21.00 1.75 1.05
N THR A 267 20.14 2.16 1.98
CA THR A 267 18.70 1.93 1.98
C THR A 267 17.97 3.26 2.09
N LEU A 268 16.95 3.45 1.26
CA LEU A 268 16.02 4.57 1.39
C LEU A 268 14.76 4.10 2.12
N ARG A 269 14.43 4.75 3.24
CA ARG A 269 13.21 4.46 4.01
C ARG A 269 12.22 5.62 3.84
N PHE A 270 11.00 5.30 3.45
CA PHE A 270 9.90 6.25 3.30
C PHE A 270 8.69 5.76 4.10
N ASN A 271 7.77 6.67 4.44
CA ASN A 271 6.52 6.28 5.08
C ASN A 271 5.67 5.42 4.13
N ALA A 272 5.49 4.15 4.47
CA ALA A 272 4.69 3.21 3.69
C ALA A 272 3.17 3.47 3.83
N THR A 273 2.72 4.08 4.93
CA THR A 273 1.29 4.25 5.23
C THR A 273 0.63 5.37 4.41
N SER A 274 1.37 6.42 4.08
CA SER A 274 0.88 7.55 3.28
C SER A 274 0.84 7.25 1.77
N GLY A 275 1.37 6.09 1.35
CA GLY A 275 1.51 5.73 -0.06
C GLY A 275 2.40 6.72 -0.84
N ASP A 276 3.31 7.41 -0.14
CA ASP A 276 4.22 8.42 -0.70
C ASP A 276 5.26 7.81 -1.63
N ALA A 277 5.70 6.59 -1.34
CA ALA A 277 6.53 5.80 -2.23
C ALA A 277 6.00 4.36 -2.29
N PRO A 278 6.02 3.72 -3.47
CA PRO A 278 5.70 2.30 -3.56
C PRO A 278 6.74 1.48 -2.79
N SER A 279 6.31 0.39 -2.17
CA SER A 279 7.23 -0.54 -1.53
C SER A 279 8.11 -1.24 -2.57
N THR A 280 9.42 -1.22 -2.37
CA THR A 280 10.39 -1.95 -3.20
C THR A 280 10.69 -3.35 -2.66
N THR A 281 10.10 -3.75 -1.53
CA THR A 281 10.32 -5.07 -0.89
C THR A 281 9.36 -6.15 -1.38
N GLY A 282 8.37 -5.79 -2.21
CA GLY A 282 7.42 -6.73 -2.81
C GLY A 282 7.97 -7.42 -4.05
N THR A 283 7.22 -8.40 -4.58
CA THR A 283 7.49 -8.98 -5.89
C THR A 283 7.44 -7.88 -6.95
N GLY A 284 8.57 -7.58 -7.60
CA GLY A 284 8.72 -6.44 -8.51
C GLY A 284 7.85 -6.48 -9.78
N VAL A 285 7.11 -7.58 -9.99
CA VAL A 285 6.18 -7.76 -11.10
C VAL A 285 4.92 -8.44 -10.57
N ASP A 286 3.78 -7.80 -10.76
CA ASP A 286 2.48 -8.47 -10.66
C ASP A 286 2.13 -9.02 -12.06
N LEU A 287 2.28 -10.33 -12.23
CA LEU A 287 1.93 -11.02 -13.49
C LEU A 287 0.43 -10.94 -13.81
N ASN A 288 -0.41 -10.64 -12.81
CA ASN A 288 -1.84 -10.48 -12.96
C ASN A 288 -2.25 -9.00 -13.15
N GLN A 289 -1.30 -8.07 -13.21
CA GLN A 289 -1.59 -6.68 -13.50
C GLN A 289 -2.06 -6.56 -14.95
N LYS A 290 -3.36 -6.33 -15.12
CA LYS A 290 -3.99 -6.24 -16.44
C LYS A 290 -3.80 -4.87 -17.07
N ALA A 291 -3.58 -3.84 -16.28
CA ALA A 291 -3.66 -2.46 -16.75
C ALA A 291 -2.49 -1.60 -16.36
N LEU A 292 -2.33 -0.52 -17.13
CA LEU A 292 -1.32 0.49 -16.88
C LEU A 292 -1.76 1.42 -15.74
N VAL A 293 -1.39 1.07 -14.51
CA VAL A 293 -1.69 1.89 -13.33
C VAL A 293 -0.62 2.95 -13.18
N ALA A 294 -0.94 4.20 -13.53
CA ALA A 294 0.03 5.30 -13.56
C ALA A 294 0.51 5.74 -12.17
N THR A 295 -0.39 5.72 -11.19
CA THR A 295 -0.17 6.36 -9.89
C THR A 295 1.10 5.89 -9.15
N PRO A 296 1.41 4.59 -9.01
CA PRO A 296 2.56 4.14 -8.21
C PRO A 296 3.90 4.64 -8.73
N TYR A 297 4.19 4.50 -10.04
CA TYR A 297 5.47 4.95 -10.58
C TYR A 297 5.54 6.48 -10.69
N GLN A 298 4.40 7.16 -10.91
CA GLN A 298 4.39 8.62 -10.90
C GLN A 298 4.69 9.17 -9.50
N ARG A 299 4.16 8.54 -8.43
CA ARG A 299 4.53 8.88 -7.04
C ARG A 299 6.01 8.61 -6.78
N TYR A 300 6.52 7.46 -7.20
CA TYR A 300 7.95 7.14 -7.13
C TYR A 300 8.84 8.23 -7.77
N ALA A 301 8.45 8.73 -8.94
CA ALA A 301 9.16 9.79 -9.64
C ALA A 301 9.02 11.18 -8.98
N ARG A 302 7.82 11.54 -8.51
CA ARG A 302 7.50 12.91 -8.08
C ARG A 302 7.62 13.18 -6.58
N HIS A 303 7.55 12.16 -5.72
CA HIS A 303 7.56 12.31 -4.26
C HIS A 303 8.98 12.21 -3.67
N GLY A 304 10.02 12.22 -4.52
CA GLY A 304 11.40 12.34 -4.07
C GLY A 304 12.15 11.02 -3.85
N PHE A 305 11.49 9.85 -3.94
CA PHE A 305 12.19 8.57 -3.86
C PHE A 305 13.23 8.44 -4.97
N LEU A 306 12.82 8.60 -6.24
CA LEU A 306 13.74 8.62 -7.38
C LEU A 306 14.78 9.74 -7.25
N ALA A 307 14.37 10.93 -6.80
CA ALA A 307 15.26 12.07 -6.60
C ALA A 307 16.42 11.77 -5.62
N LEU A 308 16.12 11.08 -4.50
CA LEU A 308 17.14 10.68 -3.52
C LEU A 308 18.05 9.57 -4.07
N GLN A 309 17.54 8.64 -4.88
CA GLN A 309 18.38 7.65 -5.57
C GLN A 309 19.31 8.31 -6.57
N THR A 310 18.79 9.22 -7.39
CA THR A 310 19.57 10.00 -8.34
C THR A 310 20.63 10.83 -7.62
N LEU A 311 20.29 11.45 -6.48
CA LEU A 311 21.23 12.18 -5.65
C LEU A 311 22.40 11.30 -5.16
N LEU A 312 22.10 10.13 -4.61
CA LEU A 312 23.12 9.20 -4.12
C LEU A 312 23.98 8.65 -5.27
N THR A 313 23.36 8.40 -6.42
CA THR A 313 24.08 7.99 -7.64
C THR A 313 25.01 9.11 -8.13
N ARG A 314 24.55 10.38 -8.12
CA ARG A 314 25.38 11.55 -8.44
C ARG A 314 26.57 11.69 -7.51
N PHE A 315 26.33 11.51 -6.21
CA PHE A 315 27.39 11.55 -5.20
C PHE A 315 28.42 10.43 -5.42
N ALA A 316 27.95 9.19 -5.59
CA ALA A 316 28.80 8.03 -5.83
C ALA A 316 29.59 8.12 -7.15
N ALA A 317 28.99 8.69 -8.20
CA ALA A 317 29.66 8.89 -9.48
C ALA A 317 30.69 10.02 -9.43
N CYS A 318 30.40 11.10 -8.70
CA CYS A 318 31.29 12.25 -8.56
C CYS A 318 32.56 11.96 -7.78
N VAL A 319 32.43 11.21 -6.68
CA VAL A 319 33.49 10.97 -5.68
C VAL A 319 34.18 12.30 -5.33
N PRO A 320 33.52 13.19 -4.56
CA PRO A 320 34.09 14.49 -4.24
C PRO A 320 35.49 14.36 -3.63
N SER A 321 36.45 15.16 -4.05
CA SER A 321 37.79 15.18 -3.44
C SER A 321 37.73 15.48 -1.94
N TRP A 322 38.70 15.01 -1.17
CA TRP A 322 38.77 15.26 0.27
C TRP A 322 40.13 15.85 0.64
N ASN A 323 40.13 17.05 1.24
CA ASN A 323 41.36 17.75 1.64
C ASN A 323 41.70 17.57 3.14
N GLY A 324 40.97 16.73 3.87
CA GLY A 324 41.11 16.56 5.32
C GLY A 324 40.07 17.31 6.15
N SER A 325 39.40 18.32 5.59
CA SER A 325 38.42 19.14 6.31
C SER A 325 37.09 19.33 5.57
N ALA A 326 37.09 19.38 4.24
CA ALA A 326 35.90 19.63 3.43
C ALA A 326 35.95 18.87 2.08
N PRO A 327 34.78 18.52 1.53
CA PRO A 327 34.70 17.98 0.18
C PRO A 327 34.98 19.07 -0.86
N GLY A 328 35.72 18.71 -1.91
CA GLY A 328 36.04 19.57 -3.05
C GLY A 328 35.29 19.17 -4.32
N ALA A 329 35.89 19.46 -5.48
CA ALA A 329 35.34 19.10 -6.79
C ALA A 329 35.32 17.58 -7.02
N CYS A 330 34.51 17.14 -7.98
CA CYS A 330 34.45 15.74 -8.41
C CYS A 330 35.80 15.26 -8.93
N THR A 331 36.23 14.08 -8.48
CA THR A 331 37.50 13.48 -8.93
C THR A 331 37.33 12.72 -10.24
N VAL A 332 36.12 12.27 -10.55
CA VAL A 332 35.80 11.57 -11.80
C VAL A 332 35.40 12.58 -12.87
N ALA A 333 36.30 12.90 -13.80
CA ALA A 333 36.02 13.93 -14.81
C ALA A 333 34.75 13.68 -15.65
N ALA A 334 34.42 12.42 -15.94
CA ALA A 334 33.23 12.03 -16.70
C ALA A 334 31.91 12.20 -15.91
N SER A 335 31.96 12.40 -14.59
CA SER A 335 30.75 12.58 -13.78
C SER A 335 30.17 13.98 -13.89
N THR A 336 30.93 14.97 -14.36
CA THR A 336 30.47 16.35 -14.50
C THR A 336 30.40 16.71 -15.98
N SER A 337 29.24 17.20 -16.44
CA SER A 337 29.07 17.62 -17.82
C SER A 337 29.86 18.91 -18.12
N LEU A 338 30.26 19.07 -19.38
CA LEU A 338 30.80 20.33 -19.88
C LEU A 338 29.79 21.47 -19.71
N GLN A 339 30.29 22.66 -19.38
CA GLN A 339 29.47 23.86 -19.34
C GLN A 339 29.17 24.34 -20.77
N SER A 340 27.90 24.37 -21.14
CA SER A 340 27.41 24.79 -22.45
C SER A 340 25.97 25.26 -22.32
N ASP A 341 25.63 26.40 -22.92
CA ASP A 341 24.27 26.95 -22.88
C ASP A 341 23.22 25.95 -23.40
N ALA A 342 23.56 25.20 -24.45
CA ALA A 342 22.68 24.18 -25.02
C ALA A 342 22.45 22.99 -24.08
N LEU A 343 23.45 22.60 -23.28
CA LEU A 343 23.28 21.54 -22.28
C LEU A 343 22.53 22.08 -21.05
N ASP A 344 22.86 23.29 -20.61
CA ASP A 344 22.23 23.94 -19.48
C ASP A 344 20.72 24.14 -19.74
N ASP A 345 20.33 24.59 -20.94
CA ASP A 345 18.91 24.68 -21.34
C ASP A 345 18.21 23.32 -21.28
N ARG A 346 18.87 22.25 -21.73
CA ARG A 346 18.31 20.88 -21.67
C ARG A 346 18.16 20.37 -20.25
N PHE A 347 19.12 20.66 -19.38
CA PHE A 347 19.07 20.24 -17.98
C PHE A 347 17.98 20.98 -17.20
N MET A 348 17.80 22.28 -17.48
CA MET A 348 16.77 23.10 -16.84
C MET A 348 15.34 22.63 -17.14
N VAL A 349 15.11 21.82 -18.17
CA VAL A 349 13.79 21.23 -18.45
C VAL A 349 13.26 20.44 -17.25
N GLN A 350 14.12 19.76 -16.49
CA GLN A 350 13.69 19.03 -15.28
C GLN A 350 13.12 20.00 -14.23
N VAL A 351 13.85 21.09 -13.95
CA VAL A 351 13.43 22.14 -13.01
C VAL A 351 12.12 22.78 -13.46
N GLN A 352 12.00 23.09 -14.75
CA GLN A 352 10.82 23.74 -15.32
C GLN A 352 9.56 22.88 -15.26
N ASN A 353 9.72 21.54 -15.27
CA ASN A 353 8.61 20.59 -15.23
C ASN A 353 8.48 19.87 -13.88
N ASP A 354 9.19 20.33 -12.85
CA ASP A 354 9.08 19.81 -11.48
C ASP A 354 7.76 20.31 -10.85
N ASP A 355 6.88 19.37 -10.52
CA ASP A 355 5.55 19.61 -9.99
C ASP A 355 5.56 20.39 -8.66
N ALA A 356 6.53 20.11 -7.78
CA ALA A 356 6.63 20.79 -6.48
C ALA A 356 7.09 22.24 -6.66
N LEU A 357 8.02 22.49 -7.58
CA LEU A 357 8.45 23.85 -7.92
C LEU A 357 7.34 24.64 -8.60
N LEU A 358 6.64 24.05 -9.56
CA LEU A 358 5.49 24.68 -10.23
C LEU A 358 4.40 25.04 -9.23
N THR A 359 4.09 24.13 -8.30
CA THR A 359 3.10 24.38 -7.24
C THR A 359 3.54 25.50 -6.29
N ALA A 360 4.81 25.51 -5.88
CA ALA A 360 5.36 26.57 -5.02
C ALA A 360 5.35 27.95 -5.70
N VAL A 361 5.74 28.00 -6.98
CA VAL A 361 5.70 29.24 -7.79
C VAL A 361 4.26 29.72 -7.98
N ALA A 362 3.31 28.84 -8.28
CA ALA A 362 1.89 29.19 -8.40
C ALA A 362 1.32 29.75 -7.09
N ALA A 363 1.66 29.13 -5.95
CA ALA A 363 1.25 29.61 -4.63
C ALA A 363 1.86 30.98 -4.30
N PHE A 364 3.13 31.19 -4.62
CA PHE A 364 3.82 32.47 -4.44
C PHE A 364 3.22 33.58 -5.31
N ASN A 365 2.99 33.30 -6.59
CA ASN A 365 2.36 34.22 -7.54
C ASN A 365 0.97 34.64 -7.06
N LYS A 366 0.17 33.69 -6.57
CA LYS A 366 -1.15 33.96 -6.00
C LYS A 366 -1.07 34.80 -4.72
N ALA A 367 -0.12 34.51 -3.84
CA ALA A 367 0.01 35.20 -2.55
C ALA A 367 0.50 36.65 -2.67
N TYR A 368 1.36 36.94 -3.65
CA TYR A 368 1.98 38.27 -3.80
C TYR A 368 1.57 39.02 -5.07
N GLY A 369 0.68 38.47 -5.89
CA GLY A 369 0.27 39.08 -7.16
C GLY A 369 1.44 39.23 -8.15
N THR A 370 2.35 38.25 -8.18
CA THR A 370 3.54 38.26 -9.05
C THR A 370 3.38 37.26 -10.19
N SER A 371 4.26 37.33 -11.20
CA SER A 371 4.28 36.43 -12.35
C SER A 371 5.65 35.77 -12.53
N LEU A 372 6.16 35.14 -11.46
CA LEU A 372 7.38 34.34 -11.52
C LEU A 372 7.16 33.11 -12.40
N THR A 373 8.09 32.82 -13.30
CA THR A 373 8.11 31.59 -14.10
C THR A 373 9.46 30.89 -13.96
N LEU A 374 9.47 29.56 -13.95
CA LEU A 374 10.70 28.76 -13.86
C LEU A 374 11.54 28.81 -15.16
N ARG A 375 10.97 29.34 -16.24
CA ARG A 375 11.67 29.54 -17.52
C ARG A 375 12.53 30.81 -17.52
N GLU A 376 12.12 31.82 -16.76
CA GLU A 376 12.73 33.15 -16.73
C GLU A 376 13.32 33.46 -15.36
N LEU A 377 14.11 32.52 -14.83
CA LEU A 377 14.79 32.69 -13.54
C LEU A 377 15.98 33.66 -13.66
N PRO A 378 16.28 34.43 -12.59
CA PRO A 378 17.52 35.21 -12.51
C PRO A 378 18.75 34.35 -12.76
N LEU A 379 19.78 34.93 -13.38
CA LEU A 379 21.01 34.23 -13.75
C LEU A 379 21.67 33.51 -12.56
N ASP A 380 21.66 34.13 -11.38
CA ASP A 380 22.26 33.54 -10.18
C ASP A 380 21.46 32.32 -9.68
N ALA A 381 20.13 32.41 -9.66
CA ALA A 381 19.27 31.29 -9.32
C ALA A 381 19.47 30.12 -10.29
N ARG A 382 19.51 30.42 -11.59
CA ARG A 382 19.73 29.43 -12.65
C ARG A 382 21.09 28.76 -12.52
N ARG A 383 22.16 29.52 -12.24
CA ARG A 383 23.51 28.97 -12.02
C ARG A 383 23.55 27.99 -10.84
N LEU A 384 22.94 28.34 -9.72
CA LEU A 384 22.89 27.47 -8.53
C LEU A 384 22.10 26.19 -8.79
N LEU A 385 20.96 26.28 -9.49
CA LEU A 385 20.13 25.12 -9.84
C LEU A 385 20.81 24.18 -10.85
N LEU A 386 21.70 24.69 -11.70
CA LEU A 386 22.42 23.89 -12.69
C LEU A 386 23.53 23.03 -12.09
N VAL A 387 24.15 23.46 -10.98
CA VAL A 387 25.26 22.73 -10.33
C VAL A 387 24.97 21.22 -10.16
N PRO A 388 23.85 20.81 -9.54
CA PRO A 388 23.53 19.40 -9.37
C PRO A 388 23.11 18.70 -10.67
N LEU A 389 22.50 19.43 -11.61
CA LEU A 389 21.99 18.84 -12.86
C LEU A 389 23.10 18.49 -13.85
N ARG A 390 24.27 19.09 -13.69
CA ARG A 390 25.50 18.75 -14.44
C ARG A 390 26.15 17.46 -13.96
N GLN A 391 25.80 16.97 -12.76
CA GLN A 391 26.34 15.72 -12.23
C GLN A 391 25.61 14.50 -12.80
N ALA A 392 26.37 13.49 -13.20
CA ALA A 392 25.87 12.25 -13.76
C ALA A 392 25.17 11.39 -12.68
N PRO A 393 23.97 10.83 -12.92
CA PRO A 393 23.20 10.94 -14.16
C PRO A 393 22.55 12.32 -14.31
N GLN A 394 22.80 12.95 -15.46
CA GLN A 394 22.16 14.20 -15.85
C GLN A 394 20.72 13.92 -16.33
N PRO A 395 19.78 14.87 -16.14
CA PRO A 395 18.40 14.67 -16.55
C PRO A 395 18.27 14.67 -18.09
N TYR A 396 18.13 13.49 -18.67
CA TYR A 396 17.82 13.33 -20.08
C TYR A 396 16.33 13.56 -20.33
N PHE A 397 15.98 14.35 -21.35
CA PHE A 397 14.60 14.80 -21.64
C PHE A 397 13.85 15.37 -20.42
N GLY A 398 14.57 16.07 -19.53
CA GLY A 398 13.99 16.65 -18.31
C GLY A 398 13.75 15.63 -17.19
N GLY A 399 14.42 14.48 -17.19
CA GLY A 399 14.22 13.45 -16.15
C GLY A 399 12.88 12.73 -16.30
N LEU A 400 12.47 12.48 -17.55
CA LEU A 400 11.17 11.91 -17.83
C LEU A 400 11.09 10.42 -17.46
N VAL A 401 10.08 10.08 -16.68
CA VAL A 401 9.69 8.72 -16.32
C VAL A 401 8.46 8.34 -17.11
N LEU A 402 8.60 7.27 -17.89
CA LEU A 402 7.57 6.75 -18.77
C LEU A 402 7.25 5.30 -18.40
N PRO A 403 5.97 4.90 -18.50
CA PRO A 403 5.61 3.51 -18.33
C PRO A 403 5.91 2.71 -19.61
N LEU A 404 6.21 1.43 -19.42
CA LEU A 404 6.29 0.47 -20.53
C LEU A 404 4.88 0.21 -21.11
N PRO A 405 4.77 -0.05 -22.42
CA PRO A 405 3.49 -0.40 -23.03
C PRO A 405 2.97 -1.74 -22.51
N ILE A 406 1.65 -1.90 -22.48
CA ILE A 406 1.00 -3.16 -22.11
C ILE A 406 0.65 -4.00 -23.36
N ALA A 407 0.54 -5.32 -23.16
CA ALA A 407 0.03 -6.23 -24.18
C ALA A 407 -1.50 -6.12 -24.30
N ALA A 408 -2.04 -6.50 -25.47
CA ALA A 408 -3.49 -6.51 -25.67
C ALA A 408 -4.14 -7.64 -24.85
N TYR A 409 -5.32 -7.39 -24.28
CA TYR A 409 -6.10 -8.39 -23.55
C TYR A 409 -7.59 -8.06 -23.58
N LYS A 410 -8.42 -9.01 -23.09
CA LYS A 410 -9.85 -8.80 -22.90
C LYS A 410 -10.16 -8.58 -21.43
N ALA A 411 -10.75 -7.44 -21.11
CA ALA A 411 -11.24 -7.11 -19.79
C ALA A 411 -12.73 -7.47 -19.70
N SER A 412 -13.17 -8.04 -18.58
CA SER A 412 -14.57 -8.33 -18.33
C SER A 412 -15.07 -7.50 -17.16
N PRO A 413 -15.86 -6.41 -17.39
CA PRO A 413 -16.32 -5.50 -16.34
C PRO A 413 -17.13 -6.17 -15.23
N CYS A 414 -17.79 -7.29 -15.57
CA CYS A 414 -18.55 -8.11 -14.64
C CYS A 414 -17.71 -8.47 -13.41
N PHE A 415 -16.49 -8.99 -13.58
CA PHE A 415 -15.70 -9.45 -12.45
C PHE A 415 -15.09 -8.31 -11.64
N ALA A 416 -14.74 -7.20 -12.30
CA ALA A 416 -14.18 -6.03 -11.62
C ALA A 416 -15.21 -5.41 -10.67
N THR A 417 -16.49 -5.37 -11.05
CA THR A 417 -17.53 -4.77 -10.19
C THR A 417 -18.25 -5.79 -9.31
N ALA A 418 -18.43 -7.04 -9.77
CA ALA A 418 -19.03 -8.09 -8.95
C ALA A 418 -18.08 -8.57 -7.85
N GLY A 419 -16.76 -8.34 -8.01
CA GLY A 419 -15.69 -8.63 -7.04
C GLY A 419 -16.11 -8.39 -5.59
N ASP A 420 -16.55 -7.17 -5.31
CA ASP A 420 -16.91 -6.70 -3.96
C ASP A 420 -18.16 -7.37 -3.39
N PHE A 421 -19.06 -7.86 -4.26
CA PHE A 421 -20.35 -8.43 -3.86
C PHE A 421 -20.36 -9.96 -3.86
N PHE A 422 -19.37 -10.63 -4.47
CA PHE A 422 -19.31 -12.09 -4.54
C PHE A 422 -19.46 -12.74 -3.17
N SER A 423 -18.72 -12.25 -2.16
CA SER A 423 -18.77 -12.76 -0.80
C SER A 423 -20.19 -12.70 -0.21
N PHE A 424 -20.91 -11.60 -0.43
CA PHE A 424 -22.28 -11.45 0.04
C PHE A 424 -23.22 -12.44 -0.65
N VAL A 425 -23.12 -12.57 -1.98
CA VAL A 425 -23.94 -13.50 -2.77
C VAL A 425 -23.73 -14.94 -2.29
N PHE A 426 -22.48 -15.37 -2.08
CA PHE A 426 -22.19 -16.71 -1.58
C PHE A 426 -22.74 -16.93 -0.17
N VAL A 427 -22.56 -15.99 0.76
CA VAL A 427 -23.10 -16.11 2.12
C VAL A 427 -24.62 -16.27 2.10
N VAL A 428 -25.34 -15.38 1.40
CA VAL A 428 -26.80 -15.43 1.29
C VAL A 428 -27.27 -16.74 0.66
N SER A 429 -26.54 -17.23 -0.36
CA SER A 429 -26.86 -18.48 -1.04
C SER A 429 -26.88 -19.69 -0.10
N TYR A 430 -26.02 -19.73 0.92
CA TYR A 430 -25.91 -20.81 1.88
C TYR A 430 -26.65 -20.56 3.21
N VAL A 431 -27.30 -19.40 3.40
CA VAL A 431 -28.06 -19.09 4.63
C VAL A 431 -29.07 -20.18 4.97
N GLN A 432 -29.76 -20.72 3.97
CA GLN A 432 -30.78 -21.74 4.21
C GLN A 432 -30.16 -23.07 4.64
N LEU A 433 -28.95 -23.37 4.20
CA LEU A 433 -28.21 -24.57 4.59
C LEU A 433 -27.78 -24.49 6.07
N VAL A 434 -27.27 -23.34 6.51
CA VAL A 434 -26.89 -23.07 7.92
C VAL A 434 -28.12 -23.05 8.82
N THR A 435 -29.15 -22.29 8.45
CA THR A 435 -30.40 -22.21 9.20
C THR A 435 -31.06 -23.59 9.29
N GLY A 436 -31.01 -24.31 8.17
CA GLY A 436 -31.17 -25.77 8.02
C GLY A 436 -30.70 -26.55 9.25
N LEU A 437 -29.38 -26.52 9.39
CA LEU A 437 -28.63 -27.31 10.35
C LEU A 437 -28.91 -26.84 11.78
N LEU A 438 -28.88 -25.52 12.01
CA LEU A 438 -29.12 -24.93 13.31
C LEU A 438 -30.48 -25.30 13.88
N VAL A 439 -31.57 -25.15 13.12
CA VAL A 439 -32.91 -25.51 13.59
C VAL A 439 -33.01 -27.01 13.91
N ALA A 440 -32.37 -27.88 13.11
CA ALA A 440 -32.39 -29.30 13.38
C ALA A 440 -31.65 -29.65 14.69
N LEU A 441 -30.47 -29.05 14.90
CA LEU A 441 -29.67 -29.22 16.11
C LEU A 441 -30.34 -28.61 17.34
N VAL A 442 -30.98 -27.44 17.22
CA VAL A 442 -31.74 -26.79 18.29
C VAL A 442 -32.95 -27.62 18.65
N LYS A 443 -33.71 -28.10 17.66
CA LYS A 443 -34.88 -28.96 17.92
C LYS A 443 -34.49 -30.27 18.60
N GLU A 444 -33.38 -30.89 18.22
CA GLU A 444 -32.84 -32.10 18.87
C GLU A 444 -32.40 -31.82 20.32
N LYS A 445 -31.95 -30.59 20.60
CA LYS A 445 -31.58 -30.13 21.95
C LYS A 445 -32.79 -29.77 22.81
N GLU A 446 -33.79 -29.07 22.26
CA GLU A 446 -35.02 -28.64 22.95
C GLU A 446 -35.92 -29.82 23.31
N THR A 447 -36.08 -30.78 22.39
CA THR A 447 -36.85 -32.01 22.63
C THR A 447 -36.13 -33.00 23.55
N LYS A 448 -34.92 -32.67 24.02
CA LYS A 448 -34.01 -33.54 24.77
C LYS A 448 -33.68 -34.86 24.06
N ALA A 449 -33.97 -34.97 22.77
CA ALA A 449 -33.63 -36.13 21.95
C ALA A 449 -32.11 -36.39 21.92
N ARG A 450 -31.30 -35.32 22.00
CA ARG A 450 -29.84 -35.44 22.16
C ARG A 450 -29.45 -36.15 23.47
N GLU A 451 -30.04 -35.78 24.60
CA GLU A 451 -29.71 -36.40 25.88
C GLU A 451 -30.24 -37.84 25.96
N MET A 452 -31.42 -38.10 25.38
CA MET A 452 -31.97 -39.45 25.28
C MET A 452 -31.08 -40.39 24.45
N THR A 453 -30.49 -39.89 23.37
CA THR A 453 -29.55 -40.70 22.56
C THR A 453 -28.23 -40.95 23.28
N LYS A 454 -27.76 -40.03 24.13
CA LYS A 454 -26.60 -40.27 25.01
C LYS A 454 -26.88 -41.35 26.06
N VAL A 455 -28.07 -41.34 26.66
CA VAL A 455 -28.50 -42.38 27.61
C VAL A 455 -28.51 -43.78 26.96
N LEU A 456 -28.82 -43.85 25.66
CA LEU A 456 -28.75 -45.07 24.85
C LEU A 456 -27.32 -45.50 24.47
N GLY A 457 -26.28 -44.82 24.97
CA GLY A 457 -24.88 -45.16 24.75
C GLY A 457 -24.24 -44.53 23.50
N VAL A 458 -24.88 -43.53 22.88
CA VAL A 458 -24.32 -42.81 21.73
C VAL A 458 -23.36 -41.71 22.21
N THR A 459 -22.13 -41.69 21.66
CA THR A 459 -21.14 -40.67 21.98
C THR A 459 -21.45 -39.33 21.31
N ASP A 460 -21.10 -38.22 21.96
CA ASP A 460 -21.30 -36.86 21.42
C ASP A 460 -20.62 -36.67 20.06
N GLY A 461 -19.44 -37.26 19.86
CA GLY A 461 -18.71 -37.22 18.58
C GLY A 461 -19.46 -37.93 17.45
N ALA A 462 -20.18 -39.03 17.72
CA ALA A 462 -20.95 -39.74 16.71
C ALA A 462 -22.17 -38.93 16.22
N ILE A 463 -22.78 -38.13 17.10
CA ILE A 463 -23.90 -37.24 16.75
C ILE A 463 -23.41 -36.13 15.83
N VAL A 464 -22.33 -35.44 16.19
CA VAL A 464 -21.72 -34.38 15.36
C VAL A 464 -21.26 -34.95 14.01
N ALA A 465 -20.57 -36.09 14.02
CA ALA A 465 -20.11 -36.75 12.80
C ALA A 465 -21.28 -37.15 11.87
N SER A 466 -22.41 -37.62 12.42
CA SER A 466 -23.58 -37.98 11.61
C SER A 466 -24.19 -36.79 10.87
N TRP A 467 -24.29 -35.63 11.53
CA TRP A 467 -24.81 -34.41 10.91
C TRP A 467 -23.81 -33.78 9.94
N MET A 468 -22.51 -33.78 10.27
CA MET A 468 -21.43 -33.36 9.35
C MET A 468 -21.44 -34.17 8.06
N LEU A 469 -21.57 -35.50 8.15
CA LEU A 469 -21.67 -36.36 6.98
C LEU A 469 -22.96 -36.12 6.18
N THR A 470 -24.09 -35.90 6.85
CA THR A 470 -25.38 -35.64 6.17
C THR A 470 -25.30 -34.34 5.36
N TYR A 471 -24.79 -33.27 5.96
CA TYR A 471 -24.63 -31.98 5.29
C TYR A 471 -23.46 -31.97 4.30
N GLY A 472 -22.41 -32.74 4.52
CA GLY A 472 -21.34 -32.93 3.55
C GLY A 472 -21.86 -33.54 2.24
N VAL A 473 -22.73 -34.55 2.32
CA VAL A 473 -23.40 -35.10 1.13
C VAL A 473 -24.30 -34.05 0.45
N LEU A 474 -25.03 -33.24 1.22
CA LEU A 474 -25.85 -32.16 0.64
C LEU A 474 -25.00 -31.11 -0.08
N VAL A 475 -23.89 -30.68 0.53
CA VAL A 475 -22.94 -29.74 -0.09
C VAL A 475 -22.34 -30.33 -1.36
N LEU A 476 -21.99 -31.62 -1.38
CA LEU A 476 -21.51 -32.29 -2.59
C LEU A 476 -22.55 -32.28 -3.71
N VAL A 477 -23.83 -32.54 -3.40
CA VAL A 477 -24.91 -32.48 -4.38
C VAL A 477 -25.09 -31.05 -4.89
N VAL A 478 -25.06 -30.05 -4.00
CA VAL A 478 -25.15 -28.63 -4.36
C VAL A 478 -24.00 -28.22 -5.27
N ALA A 479 -22.76 -28.57 -4.92
CA ALA A 479 -21.59 -28.29 -5.72
C ALA A 479 -21.66 -28.94 -7.10
N ALA A 480 -22.14 -30.20 -7.19
CA ALA A 480 -22.37 -30.87 -8.46
C ALA A 480 -23.43 -30.16 -9.32
N LEU A 481 -24.55 -29.75 -8.72
CA LEU A 481 -25.61 -29.01 -9.42
C LEU A 481 -25.12 -27.63 -9.90
N GLN A 482 -24.37 -26.90 -9.07
CA GLN A 482 -23.79 -25.62 -9.45
C GLN A 482 -22.75 -25.79 -10.56
N THR A 483 -21.91 -26.83 -10.50
CA THR A 483 -20.94 -27.16 -11.55
C THR A 483 -21.64 -27.46 -12.88
N LEU A 484 -22.74 -28.21 -12.85
CA LEU A 484 -23.54 -28.47 -14.04
C LEU A 484 -24.20 -27.21 -14.60
N ALA A 485 -24.52 -26.22 -13.75
CA ALA A 485 -25.14 -24.96 -14.15
C ALA A 485 -24.15 -23.95 -14.77
N LEU A 486 -22.86 -23.97 -14.38
CA LEU A 486 -21.84 -23.01 -14.81
C LEU A 486 -21.63 -22.94 -16.35
N PRO A 487 -21.55 -24.06 -17.09
CA PRO A 487 -21.36 -24.05 -18.55
C PRO A 487 -22.51 -23.37 -19.31
N TRP A 488 -23.74 -23.48 -18.80
CA TRP A 488 -24.93 -22.94 -19.48
C TRP A 488 -24.93 -21.42 -19.59
N ILE A 489 -24.12 -20.73 -18.78
CA ILE A 489 -24.13 -19.27 -18.69
C ILE A 489 -22.75 -18.66 -18.90
N SER A 490 -21.79 -19.46 -19.40
CA SER A 490 -20.43 -18.99 -19.73
C SER A 490 -19.74 -18.22 -18.59
N PHE A 491 -20.13 -18.47 -17.33
CA PHE A 491 -19.73 -17.62 -16.21
C PHE A 491 -18.22 -17.70 -15.98
N LEU A 492 -17.70 -18.93 -15.96
CA LEU A 492 -16.29 -19.27 -15.89
C LEU A 492 -15.96 -20.24 -17.03
N PRO A 493 -14.80 -20.10 -17.70
CA PRO A 493 -14.32 -21.15 -18.59
C PRO A 493 -14.13 -22.42 -17.76
N THR A 494 -14.69 -23.52 -18.26
CA THR A 494 -14.75 -24.82 -17.57
C THR A 494 -13.38 -25.25 -17.06
N CYS A 495 -13.23 -25.34 -15.74
CA CYS A 495 -12.17 -26.11 -15.10
C CYS A 495 -12.58 -26.48 -13.67
N MET A 496 -12.10 -27.63 -13.20
CA MET A 496 -12.45 -28.27 -11.93
C MET A 496 -12.24 -27.37 -10.69
N ASP A 497 -11.49 -26.28 -10.83
CA ASP A 497 -11.16 -25.32 -9.77
C ASP A 497 -12.40 -24.59 -9.22
N ALA A 498 -13.38 -24.24 -10.08
CA ALA A 498 -14.59 -23.54 -9.63
C ALA A 498 -15.48 -24.42 -8.74
N ALA A 499 -15.56 -25.73 -9.04
CA ALA A 499 -16.29 -26.70 -8.24
C ALA A 499 -15.65 -26.88 -6.85
N GLN A 500 -14.32 -26.92 -6.80
CA GLN A 500 -13.57 -27.01 -5.54
C GLN A 500 -13.75 -25.77 -4.66
N VAL A 501 -13.79 -24.57 -5.25
CA VAL A 501 -14.07 -23.33 -4.52
C VAL A 501 -15.47 -23.36 -3.90
N VAL A 502 -16.47 -23.76 -4.68
CA VAL A 502 -17.87 -23.85 -4.22
C VAL A 502 -18.03 -24.91 -3.12
N GLU A 503 -17.40 -26.08 -3.29
CA GLU A 503 -17.39 -27.17 -2.32
C GLU A 503 -16.73 -26.74 -0.99
N SER A 504 -15.54 -26.12 -1.06
CA SER A 504 -14.81 -25.66 0.12
C SER A 504 -15.56 -24.58 0.89
N ILE A 505 -16.21 -23.64 0.21
CA ILE A 505 -17.10 -22.66 0.84
C ILE A 505 -18.27 -23.37 1.54
N GLY A 506 -18.92 -24.32 0.88
CA GLY A 506 -20.03 -25.08 1.46
C GLY A 506 -19.63 -25.83 2.73
N PHE A 507 -18.47 -26.50 2.74
CA PHE A 507 -17.94 -27.17 3.93
C PHE A 507 -17.57 -26.19 5.05
N ALA A 508 -16.94 -25.05 4.72
CA ALA A 508 -16.61 -24.02 5.69
C ALA A 508 -17.87 -23.46 6.38
N VAL A 509 -18.94 -23.25 5.61
CA VAL A 509 -20.23 -22.77 6.13
C VAL A 509 -20.90 -23.80 7.04
N VAL A 510 -20.86 -25.09 6.70
CA VAL A 510 -21.34 -26.17 7.58
C VAL A 510 -20.53 -26.20 8.88
N ALA A 511 -19.19 -26.15 8.79
CA ALA A 511 -18.31 -26.13 9.95
C ALA A 511 -18.60 -24.94 10.88
N PHE A 512 -18.79 -23.76 10.30
CA PHE A 512 -19.20 -22.55 11.03
C PHE A 512 -20.56 -22.73 11.74
N GLY A 513 -21.54 -23.33 11.07
CA GLY A 513 -22.85 -23.63 11.68
C GLY A 513 -22.75 -24.49 12.95
N PHE A 514 -21.85 -25.47 12.98
CA PHE A 514 -21.57 -26.25 14.19
C PHE A 514 -20.83 -25.45 15.26
N PHE A 515 -19.89 -24.59 14.87
CA PHE A 515 -19.20 -23.70 15.80
C PHE A 515 -20.16 -22.72 16.51
N MET A 516 -21.20 -22.24 15.83
CA MET A 516 -22.18 -21.32 16.41
C MET A 516 -23.18 -21.99 17.38
N MET A 517 -23.26 -23.33 17.39
CA MET A 517 -24.20 -24.09 18.23
C MET A 517 -24.06 -23.84 19.75
N PRO A 518 -22.86 -23.75 20.36
CA PRO A 518 -22.72 -23.44 21.78
C PRO A 518 -23.07 -21.98 22.11
N ALA A 519 -22.77 -21.04 21.21
CA ALA A 519 -22.92 -19.60 21.41
C ALA A 519 -24.39 -19.13 21.41
N THR A 520 -25.29 -19.83 20.71
CA THR A 520 -26.72 -19.48 20.68
C THR A 520 -27.38 -19.46 22.05
N LYS A 521 -26.94 -20.29 23.01
CA LYS A 521 -27.40 -20.20 24.41
C LYS A 521 -26.86 -18.96 25.13
N LEU A 522 -25.63 -18.53 24.85
CA LEU A 522 -25.05 -17.33 25.46
C LEU A 522 -25.81 -16.09 24.99
N VAL A 523 -26.09 -15.99 23.69
CA VAL A 523 -26.86 -14.88 23.10
C VAL A 523 -28.31 -14.90 23.54
N ILE A 524 -28.98 -16.05 23.53
CA ILE A 524 -30.37 -16.16 24.00
C ILE A 524 -30.46 -15.94 25.52
N ALA A 525 -29.47 -16.36 26.31
CA ALA A 525 -29.40 -16.08 27.74
C ALA A 525 -29.08 -14.60 28.04
N LEU A 526 -28.29 -13.93 27.20
CA LEU A 526 -28.02 -12.49 27.28
C LEU A 526 -29.23 -11.64 26.83
N TRP A 527 -30.05 -12.14 25.91
CA TRP A 527 -31.26 -11.46 25.43
C TRP A 527 -32.49 -11.69 26.33
N LEU A 528 -32.55 -12.83 27.01
CA LEU A 528 -33.59 -13.18 27.99
C LEU A 528 -33.17 -12.90 29.43
N ALA A 529 -31.97 -12.36 29.66
CA ALA A 529 -31.60 -11.82 30.96
C ALA A 529 -32.52 -10.63 31.25
N PRO A 530 -33.29 -10.64 32.36
CA PRO A 530 -34.02 -9.45 32.76
C PRO A 530 -33.01 -8.32 32.98
N LYS A 531 -33.32 -7.13 32.46
CA LYS A 531 -32.54 -5.91 32.74
C LYS A 531 -32.43 -5.65 34.23
#